data_AF-A0A2D6MFN1-F1
#
_entry.id   AF-A0A2D6MFN1-F1
#
_cell.length_a   1.000
_cell.length_b   1.000
_cell.length_c   1.000
_cell.angle_alpha   90.00
_cell.angle_beta   90.00
_cell.angle_gamma   90.00
#
_symmetry.space_group_name_H-M   'P 1'
#
loop_
_entity.id
_entity.type
_entity.pdbx_description
1 polymer ?
#
loop_
_entity_poly.entity_id
_entity_poly.type
_entity_poly.pdbx_seq_one_letter_code
_entity_poly.pdbx_strand_id
1 'polypeptide(L)'
;KALSEEEITYHYRLPNGTPFVGNVFYEHGLLAITHPSSAYQGIASECTLSYKNTHTITENEYILDIKRGEYNFTLNPSIIEKSATGSRESKVATFVTDTEWDPYITTIGLYDNQARLLAVGKLSKPLRKDDGYDTTLVVRFDT
;
A
#
# COMPACT_ATOMS: atom_id res chain seq x y z
N LYS A 1 -33.91 -30.97 -42.78
CA LYS A 1 -32.58 -31.62 -42.74
C LYS A 1 -32.54 -32.41 -41.44
N ALA A 2 -32.42 -33.74 -41.50
CA ALA A 2 -32.37 -34.56 -40.30
C ALA A 2 -31.02 -34.37 -39.58
N LEU A 3 -31.01 -34.50 -38.25
CA LEU A 3 -29.78 -34.51 -37.46
C LEU A 3 -28.96 -35.74 -37.84
N SER A 4 -27.64 -35.59 -37.93
CA SER A 4 -26.73 -36.72 -38.10
C SER A 4 -26.72 -37.62 -36.86
N GLU A 5 -26.30 -38.87 -37.00
CA GLU A 5 -26.16 -39.79 -35.85
C GLU A 5 -25.21 -39.24 -34.77
N GLU A 6 -24.21 -38.47 -35.18
CA GLU A 6 -23.29 -37.79 -34.27
C GLU A 6 -23.97 -36.65 -33.49
N GLU A 7 -24.80 -35.85 -34.17
CA GLU A 7 -25.57 -34.77 -33.53
C GLU A 7 -26.60 -35.31 -32.54
N ILE A 8 -27.24 -36.44 -32.87
CA ILE A 8 -28.17 -37.14 -31.98
C ILE A 8 -27.43 -37.68 -30.74
N THR A 9 -26.26 -38.29 -30.95
CA THR A 9 -25.43 -38.81 -29.85
C THR A 9 -24.92 -37.69 -28.95
N TYR A 10 -24.53 -36.56 -29.53
CA TYR A 10 -24.08 -35.38 -28.79
C TYR A 10 -25.20 -34.77 -27.97
N HIS A 11 -26.40 -34.61 -28.54
CA HIS A 11 -27.58 -34.10 -27.84
C HIS A 11 -28.03 -35.04 -26.71
N TYR A 12 -27.89 -36.35 -26.89
CA TYR A 12 -28.19 -37.34 -25.86
C TYR A 12 -27.20 -37.30 -24.69
N ARG A 13 -25.91 -37.09 -24.98
CA ARG A 13 -24.84 -37.02 -23.96
C ARG A 13 -24.77 -35.67 -23.24
N LEU A 14 -25.23 -34.60 -23.86
CA LEU A 14 -25.21 -33.23 -23.34
C LEU A 14 -26.63 -32.68 -23.27
N PRO A 15 -27.43 -33.06 -22.24
CA PRO A 15 -28.81 -32.61 -22.11
C PRO A 15 -28.96 -31.07 -22.03
N ASN A 16 -27.90 -30.35 -21.64
CA ASN A 16 -27.84 -28.88 -21.61
C ASN A 16 -27.24 -28.24 -22.88
N GLY A 17 -26.87 -29.03 -23.89
CA GLY A 17 -26.29 -28.54 -25.14
C GLY A 17 -24.90 -27.90 -25.02
N THR A 18 -24.29 -27.90 -23.83
CA THR A 18 -22.95 -27.35 -23.59
C THR A 18 -22.07 -28.34 -22.85
N PRO A 19 -20.76 -28.40 -23.14
CA PRO A 19 -19.82 -29.26 -22.43
C PRO A 19 -19.38 -28.68 -21.07
N PHE A 20 -19.91 -27.51 -20.66
CA PHE A 20 -19.52 -26.82 -19.45
C PHE A 20 -20.33 -27.30 -18.24
N VAL A 21 -19.65 -27.68 -17.16
CA VAL A 21 -20.27 -28.23 -15.94
C VAL A 21 -20.78 -27.14 -14.99
N GLY A 22 -20.14 -25.96 -15.02
CA GLY A 22 -20.41 -24.84 -14.12
C GLY A 22 -19.39 -23.70 -14.27
N ASN A 23 -19.48 -22.70 -13.41
CA ASN A 23 -18.61 -21.51 -13.39
C ASN A 23 -17.95 -21.30 -12.02
N VAL A 24 -16.77 -20.66 -12.05
CA VAL A 24 -16.06 -20.21 -10.84
C VAL A 24 -16.00 -18.69 -10.86
N PHE A 25 -16.52 -18.06 -9.82
CA PHE A 25 -16.50 -16.62 -9.60
C PHE A 25 -15.36 -16.27 -8.65
N TYR A 26 -14.18 -16.03 -9.24
CA TYR A 26 -12.94 -15.81 -8.50
C TYR A 26 -13.01 -14.64 -7.51
N GLU A 27 -13.70 -13.55 -7.86
CA GLU A 27 -13.83 -12.37 -7.00
C GLU A 27 -14.65 -12.62 -5.73
N HIS A 28 -15.59 -13.54 -5.79
CA HIS A 28 -16.50 -13.83 -4.67
C HIS A 28 -16.19 -15.17 -3.99
N GLY A 29 -15.20 -15.92 -4.49
CA GLY A 29 -14.87 -17.25 -3.99
C GLY A 29 -16.01 -18.25 -4.17
N LEU A 30 -16.91 -18.04 -5.13
CA LEU A 30 -18.08 -18.89 -5.35
C LEU A 30 -17.83 -19.86 -6.51
N LEU A 31 -18.29 -21.10 -6.34
CA LEU A 31 -18.31 -22.11 -7.38
C LEU A 31 -19.75 -22.55 -7.60
N ALA A 32 -20.23 -22.44 -8.83
CA ALA A 32 -21.60 -22.78 -9.20
C ALA A 32 -21.59 -23.94 -10.20
N ILE A 33 -22.10 -25.09 -9.79
CA ILE A 33 -22.29 -26.27 -10.64
C ILE A 33 -23.76 -26.29 -11.09
N THR A 34 -23.99 -26.21 -12.39
CA THR A 34 -25.35 -26.06 -12.96
C THR A 34 -25.72 -27.19 -13.91
N HIS A 35 -24.81 -28.14 -14.17
CA HIS A 35 -25.07 -29.23 -15.09
C HIS A 35 -25.99 -30.30 -14.45
N PRO A 36 -27.11 -30.70 -15.09
CA PRO A 36 -28.12 -31.60 -14.52
C PRO A 36 -27.73 -33.08 -14.55
N SER A 37 -26.46 -33.39 -14.85
CA SER A 37 -26.02 -34.78 -14.94
C SER A 37 -25.76 -35.30 -13.53
N SER A 38 -26.29 -36.48 -13.20
CA SER A 38 -26.07 -37.15 -11.92
C SER A 38 -24.59 -37.45 -11.65
N ALA A 39 -23.75 -37.49 -12.70
CA ALA A 39 -22.30 -37.64 -12.59
C ALA A 39 -21.62 -36.52 -11.78
N TYR A 40 -22.24 -35.33 -11.70
CA TYR A 40 -21.70 -34.17 -10.99
C TYR A 40 -22.39 -33.90 -9.64
N GLN A 41 -23.36 -34.73 -9.24
CA GLN A 41 -24.24 -34.51 -8.08
C GLN A 41 -23.54 -34.65 -6.70
N GLY A 42 -22.25 -35.00 -6.66
CA GLY A 42 -21.46 -35.11 -5.42
C GLY A 42 -20.07 -34.50 -5.50
N ILE A 43 -19.74 -33.78 -6.57
CA ILE A 43 -18.36 -33.26 -6.74
C ILE A 43 -18.00 -32.20 -5.68
N ALA A 44 -19.02 -31.56 -5.08
CA ALA A 44 -18.85 -30.57 -4.02
C ALA A 44 -18.83 -31.19 -2.60
N SER A 45 -19.16 -32.48 -2.42
CA SER A 45 -19.23 -33.09 -1.08
C SER A 45 -17.86 -33.57 -0.57
N GLU A 46 -16.95 -33.97 -1.45
CA GLU A 46 -15.60 -34.44 -1.10
C GLU A 46 -14.58 -33.87 -2.10
N CYS A 47 -14.29 -32.58 -2.01
CA CYS A 47 -13.26 -31.94 -2.85
C CYS A 47 -12.17 -31.27 -2.02
N THR A 48 -10.93 -31.37 -2.50
CA THR A 48 -9.80 -30.56 -2.00
C THR A 48 -9.57 -29.43 -2.99
N LEU A 49 -9.93 -28.20 -2.62
CA LEU A 49 -9.74 -27.02 -3.45
C LEU A 49 -8.39 -26.37 -3.14
N SER A 50 -7.55 -26.20 -4.16
CA SER A 50 -6.32 -25.40 -4.07
C SER A 50 -6.49 -24.14 -4.90
N TYR A 51 -6.41 -22.98 -4.26
CA TYR A 51 -6.55 -21.67 -4.90
C TYR A 51 -5.22 -20.92 -4.88
N LYS A 52 -4.79 -20.39 -6.03
CA LYS A 52 -3.62 -19.53 -6.16
C LYS A 52 -4.05 -18.19 -6.73
N ASN A 53 -4.18 -17.19 -5.87
CA ASN A 53 -4.33 -15.80 -6.30
C ASN A 53 -2.94 -15.21 -6.60
N THR A 54 -2.86 -14.37 -7.64
CA THR A 54 -1.71 -13.49 -7.87
C THR A 54 -2.22 -12.07 -7.71
N HIS A 55 -1.80 -11.38 -6.65
CA HIS A 55 -2.09 -9.98 -6.43
C HIS A 55 -0.85 -9.16 -6.81
N THR A 56 -1.02 -8.18 -7.69
CA THR A 56 0.05 -7.24 -8.05
C THR A 56 0.13 -6.15 -6.99
N ILE A 57 1.29 -6.05 -6.35
CA ILE A 57 1.63 -5.01 -5.38
C ILE A 57 2.39 -3.91 -6.13
N THR A 58 1.97 -2.66 -5.99
CA THR A 58 2.65 -1.53 -6.64
C THR A 58 3.43 -0.76 -5.59
N GLU A 59 4.75 -0.94 -5.56
CA GLU A 59 5.64 -0.22 -4.65
C GLU A 59 6.11 1.09 -5.31
N ASN A 60 5.90 2.21 -4.62
CA ASN A 60 6.45 3.51 -4.99
C ASN A 60 7.70 3.79 -4.14
N GLU A 61 8.82 4.11 -4.79
CA GLU A 61 10.08 4.48 -4.14
C GLU A 61 10.44 5.94 -4.47
N TYR A 62 10.71 6.72 -3.43
CA TYR A 62 11.20 8.09 -3.53
C TYR A 62 12.49 8.24 -2.75
N ILE A 63 13.52 8.75 -3.42
CA ILE A 63 14.83 9.03 -2.83
C ILE A 63 14.93 10.54 -2.62
N LEU A 64 15.22 10.95 -1.39
CA LEU A 64 15.40 12.34 -1.00
C LEU A 64 16.82 12.52 -0.47
N ASP A 65 17.61 13.31 -1.18
CA ASP A 65 18.97 13.66 -0.76
C ASP A 65 18.96 15.00 -0.05
N ILE A 66 19.25 15.00 1.25
CA ILE A 66 19.43 16.20 2.05
C ILE A 66 20.92 16.52 2.09
N LYS A 67 21.31 17.68 1.56
CA LYS A 67 22.71 18.10 1.54
C LYS A 67 23.17 18.65 2.89
N ARG A 68 24.48 18.66 3.11
CA ARG A 68 25.11 19.49 4.15
C ARG A 68 24.59 20.93 4.04
N GLY A 69 24.34 21.60 5.14
CA GLY A 69 23.74 22.94 5.16
C GLY A 69 22.20 22.98 5.11
N GLU A 70 21.53 21.91 4.68
CA GLU A 70 20.07 21.90 4.53
C GLU A 70 19.36 21.34 5.77
N TYR A 71 18.21 21.95 6.10
CA TYR A 71 17.33 21.55 7.21
C TYR A 71 18.04 21.45 8.58
N ASN A 72 19.06 22.29 8.80
CA ASN A 72 19.82 22.36 10.05
C ASN A 72 19.11 23.13 11.19
N PHE A 73 17.82 23.44 11.02
CA PHE A 73 17.04 24.12 12.06
C PHE A 73 15.67 23.46 12.22
N THR A 74 15.15 23.41 13.45
CA THR A 74 13.84 22.80 13.72
C THR A 74 12.71 23.80 13.54
N LEU A 75 11.55 23.29 13.10
CA LEU A 75 10.29 24.02 13.07
C LEU A 75 9.47 23.83 14.36
N ASN A 76 10.02 23.15 15.36
CA ASN A 76 9.32 22.94 16.62
C ASN A 76 9.17 24.27 17.38
N PRO A 77 7.93 24.71 17.68
CA PRO A 77 7.68 25.96 18.40
C PRO A 77 8.28 26.01 19.80
N SER A 78 8.70 24.88 20.39
CA SER A 78 9.33 24.84 21.71
C SER A 78 10.72 25.50 21.75
N ILE A 79 11.34 25.78 20.60
CA ILE A 79 12.61 26.52 20.55
C ILE A 79 12.45 28.01 20.83
N ILE A 80 11.22 28.52 20.84
CA ILE A 80 10.97 29.93 21.09
C ILE A 80 10.96 30.16 22.60
N GLU A 81 11.80 31.08 23.06
CA GLU A 81 11.94 31.44 24.47
C GLU A 81 10.61 31.99 25.00
N LYS A 82 10.29 31.65 26.25
CA LYS A 82 9.10 32.15 26.94
C LYS A 82 9.54 33.15 27.99
N SER A 83 8.86 34.28 28.04
CA SER A 83 9.04 35.27 29.10
C SER A 83 8.68 34.67 30.46
N ALA A 84 9.11 35.31 31.54
CA ALA A 84 8.79 34.90 32.92
C ALA A 84 7.27 34.82 33.19
N THR A 85 6.45 35.53 32.40
CA THR A 85 4.99 35.53 32.43
C THR A 85 4.33 34.53 31.47
N GLY A 86 5.11 33.71 30.75
CA GLY A 86 4.65 32.66 29.85
C GLY A 86 4.36 33.10 28.40
N SER A 87 4.47 34.40 28.12
CA SER A 87 4.34 34.96 26.76
C SER A 87 5.51 34.54 25.86
N ARG A 88 5.25 34.23 24.59
CA ARG A 88 6.32 33.89 23.61
C ARG A 88 7.13 35.13 23.31
N GLU A 89 8.44 35.08 23.52
CA GLU A 89 9.35 36.14 23.10
C GLU A 89 9.81 35.89 21.65
N SER A 90 10.16 36.92 20.89
CA SER A 90 10.68 36.78 19.52
C SER A 90 12.15 36.31 19.50
N LYS A 91 12.56 35.53 20.50
CA LYS A 91 13.94 35.08 20.72
C LYS A 91 13.99 33.56 20.72
N VAL A 92 15.01 33.01 20.06
CA VAL A 92 15.31 31.57 20.09
C VAL A 92 15.95 31.24 21.44
N ALA A 93 15.53 30.13 22.03
CA ALA A 93 16.00 29.66 23.31
C ALA A 93 17.52 29.43 23.30
N THR A 94 18.17 29.85 24.40
CA THR A 94 19.62 29.85 24.56
C THR A 94 20.28 28.48 24.33
N PHE A 95 19.58 27.38 24.61
CA PHE A 95 20.14 26.03 24.37
C PHE A 95 20.34 25.71 22.88
N VAL A 96 19.62 26.39 21.97
CA VAL A 96 19.80 26.22 20.53
C VAL A 96 20.93 27.10 19.99
N THR A 97 21.16 28.28 20.61
CA THR A 97 22.14 29.27 20.13
C THR A 97 23.53 29.10 20.72
N ASP A 98 23.62 28.67 21.99
CA ASP A 98 24.87 28.71 22.76
C ASP A 98 25.58 27.35 22.84
N THR A 99 24.97 26.29 22.30
CA THR A 99 25.55 24.95 22.29
C THR A 99 25.62 24.37 20.89
N GLU A 100 26.45 23.35 20.70
CA GLU A 100 26.44 22.52 19.49
C GLU A 100 25.14 21.71 19.47
N TRP A 101 24.14 22.27 18.79
CA TRP A 101 22.78 21.77 18.75
C TRP A 101 22.40 21.30 17.35
N ASP A 102 21.88 20.08 17.26
CA ASP A 102 21.41 19.48 16.01
C ASP A 102 19.90 19.20 16.06
N PRO A 103 19.15 19.51 15.00
CA PRO A 103 17.75 19.13 14.90
C PRO A 103 17.60 17.62 14.67
N TYR A 104 16.39 17.13 14.91
CA TYR A 104 16.01 15.75 14.62
C TYR A 104 14.88 15.72 13.59
N ILE A 105 15.05 14.90 12.56
CA ILE A 105 14.02 14.56 11.58
C ILE A 105 13.13 13.49 12.22
N THR A 106 11.83 13.76 12.30
CA THR A 106 10.83 12.85 12.92
C THR A 106 9.71 12.47 11.96
N THR A 107 9.41 13.34 11.00
CA THR A 107 8.31 13.19 10.06
C THR A 107 8.79 13.64 8.68
N ILE A 108 8.42 12.88 7.66
CA ILE A 108 8.69 13.16 6.24
C ILE A 108 7.34 13.31 5.55
N GLY A 109 7.13 14.41 4.83
CA GLY A 109 5.92 14.67 4.06
C GLY A 109 6.25 14.80 2.58
N LEU A 110 5.54 14.09 1.71
CA LEU A 110 5.62 14.21 0.26
C LEU A 110 4.54 15.16 -0.22
N TYR A 111 4.91 16.17 -0.99
CA TYR A 111 4.00 17.20 -1.50
C TYR A 111 4.05 17.26 -3.03
N ASP A 112 2.95 17.65 -3.65
CA ASP A 112 2.92 17.95 -5.09
C ASP A 112 3.31 19.40 -5.41
N ASN A 113 3.30 19.76 -6.70
CA ASN A 113 3.61 21.11 -7.18
C ASN A 113 2.59 22.18 -6.76
N GLN A 114 1.43 21.79 -6.23
CA GLN A 114 0.41 22.68 -5.68
C GLN A 114 0.49 22.75 -4.14
N ALA A 115 1.58 22.22 -3.54
CA ALA A 115 1.78 22.13 -2.10
C ALA A 115 0.73 21.30 -1.35
N ARG A 116 0.08 20.34 -2.02
CA ARG A 116 -0.84 19.38 -1.39
C ARG A 116 -0.06 18.18 -0.87
N LEU A 117 -0.38 17.74 0.35
CA LEU A 117 0.23 16.57 0.97
C LEU A 117 -0.27 15.28 0.29
N LEU A 118 0.66 14.50 -0.26
CA LEU A 118 0.40 13.22 -0.91
C LEU A 118 0.60 12.04 0.05
N ALA A 119 1.68 12.07 0.85
CA ALA A 119 2.02 11.01 1.79
C ALA A 119 2.75 11.57 3.02
N VAL A 120 2.61 10.91 4.17
CA VAL A 120 3.33 11.25 5.40
C VAL A 120 3.88 10.01 6.07
N GLY A 121 5.18 10.02 6.35
CA GLY A 121 5.88 8.97 7.08
C GLY A 121 6.40 9.50 8.42
N LYS A 122 6.13 8.78 9.50
CA LYS A 122 6.74 9.05 10.82
C LYS A 122 7.84 8.06 11.09
N LEU A 123 8.98 8.55 11.54
CA LEU A 123 10.11 7.71 11.89
C LEU A 123 9.88 7.11 13.29
N SER A 124 10.11 5.80 13.42
CA SER A 124 10.05 5.09 14.71
C SER A 124 11.12 5.57 15.69
N LYS A 125 12.26 6.03 15.14
CA LYS A 125 13.34 6.67 15.87
C LYS A 125 13.69 8.00 15.18
N PRO A 126 13.70 9.13 15.89
CA PRO A 126 14.16 10.40 15.34
C PRO A 126 15.58 10.28 14.79
N LEU A 127 15.81 10.82 13.60
CA LEU A 127 17.13 10.86 12.96
C LEU A 127 17.80 12.20 13.29
N ARG A 128 18.93 12.16 13.99
CA ARG A 128 19.75 13.36 14.24
C ARG A 128 20.30 13.87 12.90
N LYS A 129 20.06 15.14 12.57
CA LYS A 129 20.58 15.79 11.38
C LYS A 129 21.80 16.62 11.76
N ASP A 130 22.96 16.11 11.40
CA ASP A 130 24.25 16.80 11.52
C ASP A 130 24.48 17.67 10.28
N ASP A 131 25.10 18.84 10.44
CA ASP A 131 25.50 19.71 9.34
C ASP A 131 26.73 19.15 8.59
N GLY A 132 27.57 18.34 9.24
CA GLY A 132 28.82 17.84 8.67
C GLY A 132 28.65 16.82 7.53
N TYR A 133 27.46 16.23 7.35
CA TYR A 133 27.25 15.09 6.45
C TYR A 133 25.95 15.20 5.64
N ASP A 134 26.00 14.67 4.42
CA ASP A 134 24.81 14.47 3.59
C ASP A 134 23.97 13.30 4.15
N THR A 135 22.64 13.46 4.12
CA THR A 135 21.68 12.44 4.58
C THR A 135 20.76 12.05 3.44
N THR A 136 20.75 10.78 3.05
CA THR A 136 19.78 10.25 2.08
C THR A 136 18.64 9.52 2.79
N LEU A 137 17.40 9.88 2.47
CA LEU A 137 16.19 9.23 2.94
C LEU A 137 15.51 8.50 1.78
N VAL A 138 15.22 7.23 1.97
CA VAL A 138 14.46 6.43 1.00
C VAL A 138 13.09 6.16 1.58
N VAL A 139 12.05 6.66 0.91
CA VAL A 139 10.65 6.47 1.29
C VAL A 139 10.03 5.46 0.34
N ARG A 140 9.50 4.38 0.91
CA ARG A 140 8.82 3.31 0.18
C ARG A 140 7.41 3.14 0.73
N PHE A 141 6.42 3.09 -0.16
CA PHE A 141 5.05 2.78 0.21
C PHE A 141 4.34 2.00 -0.89
N ASP A 142 3.46 1.09 -0.47
CA ASP A 142 2.59 0.30 -1.33
C ASP A 142 1.28 1.07 -1.61
N THR A 143 0.62 0.79 -2.73
CA THR A 143 -0.69 1.34 -3.11
C THR A 143 -1.59 0.26 -3.70
#